data_AF-A0A6C0H4M0-F1
#
_entry.id   AF-A0A6C0H4M0-F1
#
_cell.length_a   1.000
_cell.length_b   1.000
_cell.length_c   1.000
_cell.angle_alpha   90.00
_cell.angle_beta   90.00
_cell.angle_gamma   90.00
#
_symmetry.space_group_name_H-M   'P 1'
#
loop_
_entity.id
_entity.type
_entity.pdbx_description
1 polymer ?
#
loop_
_entity_poly.entity_id
_entity_poly.type
_entity_poly.pdbx_seq_one_letter_code
_entity_poly.pdbx_strand_id
1 'polypeptide(L)'
;MSLHNFNPNNKSWKMYSNTLTSISGDNLTVKPYDGRNLLLEVSGNNNIIFKRGDISYGLDDLIGGGNSNITLTSVSGDIIPYINNAFNLGDVSKNWRNAYIRDLSVSNISISGTVNGITKAMVGLTNVDNTTDANKPVSTATQTALDLKANLASPIFSGTITIPSGVSILSNSVAVTSEQLAFVSGATRNIQTQLTELSNNKVNSANPSFTGTVTLPSNCINSNHIINGSILTEDICNNAITNDKIAANAVTNTRIDDGAVTHTKLSSDCIQSHNIVDGTILLQDLSSSLQTILNNAKRPKANLIIHNSATSTTTLGYSIELYDDGTLIPYFITAQPIGIGLTHNIFMNLPNITTLIRVIVDTDNTQITDNAVISGATQVGTFFDDALTFTLDEGSDNIQIGFEASPN
;
A
#
# COMPACT_ATOMS: atom_id res chain seq x y z
N MET A 1 25.71 -165.36 -33.67
CA MET A 1 27.13 -165.68 -33.93
C MET A 1 27.32 -165.50 -35.44
N SER A 2 27.95 -164.46 -36.01
CA SER A 2 28.72 -163.28 -35.52
C SER A 2 28.53 -162.13 -36.54
N LEU A 3 28.37 -160.84 -36.24
CA LEU A 3 29.18 -159.97 -35.36
C LEU A 3 28.27 -158.92 -34.68
N HIS A 4 28.20 -158.96 -33.35
CA HIS A 4 27.71 -157.89 -32.49
C HIS A 4 28.92 -157.27 -31.81
N ASN A 5 29.10 -155.96 -31.90
CA ASN A 5 30.03 -155.25 -31.01
C ASN A 5 29.23 -154.61 -29.89
N PHE A 6 29.03 -155.36 -28.81
CA PHE A 6 28.73 -154.75 -27.52
C PHE A 6 30.03 -154.14 -26.96
N ASN A 7 30.06 -152.81 -26.73
CA ASN A 7 31.17 -152.13 -26.04
C ASN A 7 30.89 -152.07 -24.51
N PRO A 8 31.71 -152.72 -23.66
CA PRO A 8 31.53 -152.68 -22.20
C PRO A 8 31.70 -151.29 -21.59
N ASN A 9 32.56 -150.42 -22.16
CA ASN A 9 32.85 -149.09 -21.59
C ASN A 9 31.66 -148.13 -21.69
N ASN A 10 30.74 -148.35 -22.63
CA ASN A 10 29.60 -147.45 -22.84
C ASN A 10 28.22 -148.15 -22.82
N LYS A 11 28.13 -149.48 -22.73
CA LYS A 11 26.86 -150.22 -22.82
C LYS A 11 25.99 -149.75 -24.01
N SER A 12 26.39 -150.01 -25.26
CA SER A 12 25.59 -149.58 -26.44
C SER A 12 25.50 -150.60 -27.59
N TRP A 13 24.44 -150.44 -28.40
CA TRP A 13 24.12 -151.22 -29.62
C TRP A 13 23.66 -150.29 -30.77
N LYS A 14 23.96 -150.67 -32.01
CA LYS A 14 23.47 -150.04 -33.26
C LYS A 14 23.01 -151.12 -34.25
N MET A 15 21.93 -150.88 -34.99
CA MET A 15 21.38 -151.77 -36.02
C MET A 15 21.32 -151.04 -37.37
N TYR A 16 21.68 -151.72 -38.46
CA TYR A 16 21.75 -151.17 -39.82
C TYR A 16 20.96 -152.07 -40.78
N SER A 17 20.07 -151.49 -41.61
CA SER A 17 19.28 -152.17 -42.65
C SER A 17 19.16 -151.28 -43.90
N ASN A 18 19.26 -151.86 -45.11
CA ASN A 18 19.42 -151.12 -46.37
C ASN A 18 18.15 -151.07 -47.25
N THR A 19 17.01 -151.64 -46.83
CA THR A 19 15.70 -151.42 -47.47
C THR A 19 14.61 -151.72 -46.44
N LEU A 20 13.83 -150.71 -46.04
CA LEU A 20 12.61 -150.91 -45.26
C LEU A 20 11.50 -151.26 -46.24
N THR A 21 11.20 -152.53 -46.39
CA THR A 21 10.02 -152.99 -47.10
C THR A 21 8.98 -153.38 -46.06
N SER A 22 8.00 -152.51 -45.82
CA SER A 22 6.78 -152.84 -45.09
C SER A 22 5.66 -153.11 -46.09
N ILE A 23 4.95 -154.22 -45.92
CA ILE A 23 3.63 -154.39 -46.53
C ILE A 23 2.61 -153.71 -45.59
N SER A 24 1.53 -153.14 -46.13
CA SER A 24 0.52 -152.43 -45.34
C SER A 24 0.09 -153.23 -44.09
N GLY A 25 0.28 -152.66 -42.90
CA GLY A 25 -0.01 -153.30 -41.61
C GLY A 25 1.19 -153.90 -40.88
N ASP A 26 2.40 -153.87 -41.46
CA ASP A 26 3.63 -154.22 -40.75
C ASP A 26 4.06 -153.12 -39.77
N ASN A 27 4.37 -153.52 -38.54
CA ASN A 27 4.75 -152.63 -37.44
C ASN A 27 6.25 -152.74 -37.13
N LEU A 28 7.00 -151.62 -37.22
CA LEU A 28 8.37 -151.58 -36.69
C LEU A 28 8.30 -151.36 -35.16
N THR A 29 8.44 -152.44 -34.40
CA THR A 29 8.37 -152.42 -32.93
C THR A 29 9.77 -152.38 -32.33
N VAL A 30 10.13 -151.29 -31.63
CA VAL A 30 11.36 -151.20 -30.84
C VAL A 30 11.00 -151.37 -29.35
N LYS A 31 11.51 -152.42 -28.70
CA LYS A 31 11.29 -152.68 -27.26
C LYS A 31 12.55 -152.35 -26.44
N PRO A 32 12.56 -151.29 -25.62
CA PRO A 32 13.54 -151.10 -24.55
C PRO A 32 13.30 -152.08 -23.39
N TYR A 33 14.33 -152.30 -22.58
CA TYR A 33 14.39 -153.26 -21.45
C TYR A 33 13.26 -153.10 -20.40
N ASP A 34 12.48 -152.01 -20.42
CA ASP A 34 11.39 -151.74 -19.45
C ASP A 34 9.98 -152.15 -19.92
N GLY A 35 9.86 -152.80 -21.09
CA GLY A 35 8.60 -153.44 -21.51
C GLY A 35 7.54 -152.52 -22.13
N ARG A 36 7.89 -151.29 -22.55
CA ARG A 36 6.96 -150.39 -23.29
C ARG A 36 7.46 -150.07 -24.71
N ASN A 37 6.65 -150.35 -25.73
CA ASN A 37 7.06 -150.30 -27.14
C ASN A 37 6.88 -148.90 -27.78
N LEU A 38 7.78 -148.52 -28.70
CA LEU A 38 7.60 -147.44 -29.67
C LEU A 38 7.31 -148.03 -31.05
N LEU A 39 6.29 -147.49 -31.75
CA LEU A 39 5.78 -148.03 -33.01
C LEU A 39 5.84 -146.99 -34.13
N LEU A 40 6.43 -147.36 -35.27
CA LEU A 40 6.34 -146.63 -36.53
C LEU A 40 5.46 -147.42 -37.50
N GLU A 41 4.43 -146.76 -38.04
CA GLU A 41 3.49 -147.35 -38.99
C GLU A 41 3.46 -146.50 -40.28
N VAL A 42 3.56 -147.15 -41.42
CA VAL A 42 3.29 -146.53 -42.72
C VAL A 42 1.85 -146.88 -43.08
N SER A 43 0.97 -145.88 -43.03
CA SER A 43 -0.43 -146.06 -43.41
C SER A 43 -0.53 -146.42 -44.90
N GLY A 44 -1.59 -147.11 -45.31
CA GLY A 44 -1.81 -147.59 -46.69
C GLY A 44 -1.79 -146.51 -47.79
N ASN A 45 -1.63 -145.24 -47.43
CA ASN A 45 -1.53 -144.08 -48.31
C ASN A 45 -0.08 -143.57 -48.46
N ASN A 46 0.93 -144.37 -48.07
CA ASN A 46 2.36 -144.01 -48.04
C ASN A 46 2.75 -142.85 -47.09
N ASN A 47 1.90 -142.51 -46.11
CA ASN A 47 2.25 -141.57 -45.05
C ASN A 47 2.82 -142.29 -43.82
N ILE A 48 3.94 -141.78 -43.30
CA ILE A 48 4.60 -142.30 -42.09
C ILE A 48 4.01 -141.59 -40.86
N ILE A 49 3.54 -142.35 -39.87
CA ILE A 49 2.95 -141.83 -38.62
C ILE A 49 3.73 -142.40 -37.42
N PHE A 50 4.07 -141.54 -36.46
CA PHE A 50 4.74 -141.93 -35.21
C PHE A 50 3.70 -142.06 -34.09
N LYS A 51 3.65 -143.22 -33.41
CA LYS A 51 2.71 -143.49 -32.30
C LYS A 51 3.42 -143.68 -30.97
N ARG A 52 2.86 -143.11 -29.89
CA ARG A 52 3.24 -143.37 -28.50
C ARG A 52 2.00 -143.82 -27.71
N GLY A 53 1.81 -145.12 -27.60
CA GLY A 53 0.54 -145.69 -27.12
C GLY A 53 -0.57 -145.43 -28.14
N ASP A 54 -1.76 -145.04 -27.66
CA ASP A 54 -2.96 -144.90 -28.50
C ASP A 54 -3.13 -143.51 -29.14
N ILE A 55 -2.21 -142.57 -28.89
CA ILE A 55 -2.27 -141.19 -29.42
C ILE A 55 -1.37 -141.07 -30.67
N SER A 56 -1.93 -140.56 -31.77
CA SER A 56 -1.23 -140.33 -33.04
C SER A 56 -0.96 -138.83 -33.25
N TYR A 57 0.24 -138.47 -33.68
CA TYR A 57 0.61 -137.08 -34.03
C TYR A 57 0.74 -136.93 -35.55
N GLY A 58 0.18 -135.85 -36.11
CA GLY A 58 0.22 -135.50 -37.55
C GLY A 58 1.43 -134.63 -37.92
N LEU A 59 1.75 -134.56 -39.23
CA LEU A 59 2.95 -133.87 -39.75
C LEU A 59 2.95 -132.35 -39.54
N ASP A 60 1.80 -131.74 -39.23
CA ASP A 60 1.65 -130.28 -39.12
C ASP A 60 2.32 -129.67 -37.86
N ASP A 61 2.66 -130.48 -36.85
CA ASP A 61 3.44 -130.03 -35.66
C ASP A 61 4.96 -130.06 -35.88
N LEU A 62 5.44 -130.53 -37.05
CA LEU A 62 6.87 -130.60 -37.42
C LEU A 62 7.29 -129.55 -38.47
N ILE A 63 6.34 -128.81 -39.05
CA ILE A 63 6.59 -127.64 -39.95
C ILE A 63 6.46 -126.31 -39.17
N GLY A 64 6.70 -126.37 -37.85
CA GLY A 64 6.78 -125.22 -36.96
C GLY A 64 8.21 -124.99 -36.48
N GLY A 65 9.09 -124.46 -37.34
CA GLY A 65 10.45 -124.11 -36.93
C GLY A 65 11.37 -123.62 -38.06
N GLY A 66 11.34 -122.31 -38.33
CA GLY A 66 12.41 -121.64 -39.09
C GLY A 66 11.92 -120.63 -40.12
N ASN A 67 12.06 -119.34 -39.79
CA ASN A 67 12.15 -118.18 -40.69
C ASN A 67 11.68 -118.39 -42.15
N SER A 68 10.37 -118.41 -42.35
CA SER A 68 9.75 -118.16 -43.64
C SER A 68 8.62 -117.16 -43.40
N ASN A 69 8.73 -115.98 -44.00
CA ASN A 69 7.68 -114.96 -43.95
C ASN A 69 6.33 -115.58 -44.34
N ILE A 70 5.29 -115.34 -43.53
CA ILE A 70 3.90 -115.58 -43.95
C ILE A 70 3.62 -114.55 -45.05
N THR A 71 3.87 -114.94 -46.30
CA THR A 71 3.63 -114.09 -47.45
C THR A 71 2.13 -114.10 -47.74
N LEU A 72 1.38 -113.15 -47.17
CA LEU A 72 -0.07 -112.96 -47.35
C LEU A 72 -0.44 -112.39 -48.75
N THR A 73 0.44 -112.50 -49.76
CA THR A 73 0.26 -111.86 -51.08
C THR A 73 -0.92 -112.39 -51.88
N SER A 74 -1.60 -113.44 -51.42
CA SER A 74 -2.74 -114.08 -52.09
C SER A 74 -4.03 -114.09 -51.29
N VAL A 75 -4.11 -113.43 -50.13
CA VAL A 75 -5.36 -113.34 -49.38
C VAL A 75 -6.24 -112.26 -50.00
N SER A 76 -7.23 -112.67 -50.80
CA SER A 76 -8.21 -111.78 -51.43
C SER A 76 -9.55 -111.71 -50.67
N GLY A 77 -9.62 -112.34 -49.50
CA GLY A 77 -10.81 -112.40 -48.64
C GLY A 77 -10.53 -111.86 -47.23
N ASP A 78 -11.53 -111.96 -46.37
CA ASP A 78 -11.42 -111.50 -44.99
C ASP A 78 -10.37 -112.33 -44.22
N ILE A 79 -9.48 -111.65 -43.51
CA ILE A 79 -8.65 -112.28 -42.49
C ILE A 79 -9.53 -112.41 -41.24
N ILE A 80 -10.26 -113.53 -41.14
CA ILE A 80 -11.08 -113.85 -39.98
C ILE A 80 -10.25 -114.70 -39.02
N PRO A 81 -9.77 -114.16 -37.89
CA PRO A 81 -9.04 -114.95 -36.91
C PRO A 81 -9.99 -115.94 -36.22
N TYR A 82 -9.52 -117.16 -35.97
CA TYR A 82 -10.30 -118.24 -35.33
C TYR A 82 -10.76 -117.88 -33.90
N ILE A 83 -10.06 -116.95 -33.26
CA ILE A 83 -10.41 -116.31 -32.00
C ILE A 83 -10.24 -114.80 -32.13
N ASN A 84 -10.88 -114.01 -31.28
CA ASN A 84 -10.62 -112.58 -31.21
C ASN A 84 -9.10 -112.34 -31.10
N ASN A 85 -8.55 -111.56 -32.03
CA ASN A 85 -7.15 -111.18 -31.96
C ASN A 85 -6.95 -110.31 -30.71
N ALA A 86 -6.27 -110.85 -29.70
CA ALA A 86 -5.85 -110.10 -28.52
C ALA A 86 -4.54 -109.30 -28.76
N PHE A 87 -3.99 -109.39 -29.97
CA PHE A 87 -2.77 -108.71 -30.37
C PHE A 87 -3.07 -107.53 -31.30
N ASN A 88 -2.24 -106.49 -31.21
CA ASN A 88 -2.32 -105.31 -32.06
C ASN A 88 -2.02 -105.68 -33.53
N LEU A 89 -2.86 -105.23 -34.46
CA LEU A 89 -2.53 -105.23 -35.88
C LEU A 89 -1.40 -104.22 -36.11
N GLY A 90 -0.20 -104.71 -36.41
CA GLY A 90 0.99 -103.87 -36.55
C GLY A 90 1.54 -103.40 -35.20
N ASP A 91 1.84 -104.35 -34.29
CA ASP A 91 2.55 -104.10 -33.04
C ASP A 91 3.81 -103.22 -33.23
N VAL A 92 4.21 -102.47 -32.20
CA VAL A 92 5.36 -101.54 -32.23
C VAL A 92 6.65 -102.16 -32.75
N SER A 93 6.84 -103.47 -32.57
CA SER A 93 8.00 -104.22 -33.07
C SER A 93 7.88 -104.70 -34.52
N LYS A 94 6.66 -104.69 -35.08
CA LYS A 94 6.31 -105.16 -36.44
C LYS A 94 5.23 -104.27 -37.07
N ASN A 95 5.50 -102.97 -37.12
CA ASN A 95 4.59 -101.98 -37.70
C ASN A 95 4.33 -102.25 -39.19
N TRP A 96 3.10 -102.02 -39.64
CA TRP A 96 2.84 -101.88 -41.06
C TRP A 96 3.39 -100.53 -41.55
N ARG A 97 4.12 -100.52 -42.67
CA ARG A 97 4.56 -99.25 -43.28
C ARG A 97 3.38 -98.45 -43.82
N ASN A 98 2.41 -99.12 -44.42
CA ASN A 98 1.16 -98.56 -44.92
C ASN A 98 0.02 -99.53 -44.62
N ALA A 99 -1.14 -99.00 -44.22
CA ALA A 99 -2.40 -99.73 -44.10
C ALA A 99 -3.40 -99.07 -45.05
N TYR A 100 -3.78 -99.74 -46.14
CA TYR A 100 -4.82 -99.24 -47.04
C TYR A 100 -6.16 -99.81 -46.60
N ILE A 101 -6.91 -99.03 -45.82
CA ILE A 101 -8.23 -99.39 -45.28
C ILE A 101 -9.26 -98.52 -45.99
N ARG A 102 -10.21 -99.14 -46.71
CA ARG A 102 -11.26 -98.40 -47.41
C ARG A 102 -12.26 -97.79 -46.42
N ASP A 103 -12.70 -98.61 -45.47
CA ASP A 103 -13.69 -98.27 -44.47
C ASP A 103 -13.15 -98.68 -43.09
N LEU A 104 -13.12 -97.74 -42.14
CA LEU A 104 -12.75 -98.00 -40.75
C LEU A 104 -13.94 -97.63 -39.86
N SER A 105 -14.59 -98.63 -39.27
CA SER A 105 -15.69 -98.43 -38.33
C SER A 105 -15.19 -98.55 -36.90
N VAL A 106 -14.96 -97.42 -36.25
CA VAL A 106 -14.51 -97.33 -34.85
C VAL A 106 -15.23 -96.19 -34.13
N SER A 107 -15.44 -96.32 -32.82
CA SER A 107 -16.04 -95.28 -32.00
C SER A 107 -15.13 -94.07 -31.78
N ASN A 108 -13.81 -94.30 -31.81
CA ASN A 108 -12.81 -93.28 -31.56
C ASN A 108 -11.54 -93.59 -32.36
N ILE A 109 -10.88 -92.53 -32.80
CA ILE A 109 -9.53 -92.57 -33.38
C ILE A 109 -8.67 -91.66 -32.52
N SER A 110 -7.61 -92.20 -31.92
CA SER A 110 -6.61 -91.41 -31.20
C SER A 110 -5.42 -91.16 -32.13
N ILE A 111 -5.12 -89.89 -32.43
CA ILE A 111 -4.01 -89.50 -33.30
C ILE A 111 -3.00 -88.72 -32.46
N SER A 112 -1.75 -89.17 -32.42
CA SER A 112 -0.69 -88.58 -31.59
C SER A 112 0.11 -87.46 -32.30
N GLY A 113 -0.39 -86.93 -33.41
CA GLY A 113 0.29 -85.94 -34.24
C GLY A 113 -0.67 -84.98 -34.94
N THR A 114 -0.12 -84.11 -35.79
CA THR A 114 -0.92 -83.11 -36.52
C THR A 114 -1.82 -83.78 -37.55
N VAL A 115 -3.12 -83.51 -37.47
CA VAL A 115 -4.08 -83.90 -38.50
C VAL A 115 -4.10 -82.82 -39.58
N ASN A 116 -3.38 -83.05 -40.67
CA ASN A 116 -3.42 -82.14 -41.83
C ASN A 116 -4.74 -82.31 -42.61
N GLY A 117 -5.27 -81.22 -43.15
CA GLY A 117 -6.46 -81.23 -44.01
C GLY A 117 -7.80 -80.95 -43.32
N ILE A 118 -7.81 -80.71 -42.00
CA ILE A 118 -9.03 -80.28 -41.29
C ILE A 118 -9.32 -78.80 -41.58
N THR A 119 -10.50 -78.50 -42.11
CA THR A 119 -10.99 -77.14 -42.29
C THR A 119 -11.92 -76.73 -41.15
N LYS A 120 -12.13 -75.43 -40.94
CA LYS A 120 -13.11 -74.92 -39.95
C LYS A 120 -14.52 -75.51 -40.15
N ALA A 121 -14.89 -75.81 -41.40
CA ALA A 121 -16.17 -76.43 -41.73
C ALA A 121 -16.28 -77.88 -41.23
N MET A 122 -15.20 -78.65 -41.26
CA MET A 122 -15.18 -80.05 -40.82
C MET A 122 -15.42 -80.21 -39.31
N VAL A 123 -15.23 -79.13 -38.53
CA VAL A 123 -15.40 -79.12 -37.07
C VAL A 123 -16.50 -78.15 -36.61
N GLY A 124 -17.33 -77.63 -37.52
CA GLY A 124 -18.46 -76.77 -37.17
C GLY A 124 -18.09 -75.35 -36.70
N LEU A 125 -16.88 -74.86 -37.01
CA LEU A 125 -16.36 -73.55 -36.59
C LEU A 125 -16.34 -72.53 -37.74
N THR A 126 -17.25 -72.63 -38.71
CA THR A 126 -17.26 -71.75 -39.90
C THR A 126 -17.42 -70.27 -39.58
N ASN A 127 -18.11 -69.94 -38.49
CA ASN A 127 -18.38 -68.56 -38.07
C ASN A 127 -17.28 -67.98 -37.18
N VAL A 128 -16.28 -68.77 -36.79
CA VAL A 128 -15.15 -68.31 -35.99
C VAL A 128 -14.10 -67.74 -36.94
N ASP A 129 -13.95 -66.42 -36.95
CA ASP A 129 -12.85 -65.74 -37.64
C ASP A 129 -11.68 -65.46 -36.67
N ASN A 130 -10.46 -65.51 -37.19
CA ASN A 130 -9.26 -65.16 -36.42
C ASN A 130 -8.90 -63.70 -36.70
N THR A 131 -9.82 -62.80 -36.36
CA THR A 131 -9.58 -61.36 -36.47
C THR A 131 -8.57 -60.94 -35.39
N THR A 132 -7.52 -60.22 -35.79
CA THR A 132 -6.53 -59.67 -34.84
C THR A 132 -7.22 -58.79 -33.80
N ASP A 133 -6.68 -58.71 -32.59
CA ASP A 133 -7.29 -57.93 -31.49
C ASP A 133 -7.56 -56.47 -31.88
N ALA A 134 -6.70 -55.87 -32.72
CA ALA A 134 -6.86 -54.51 -33.22
C ALA A 134 -8.07 -54.32 -34.15
N ASN A 135 -8.51 -55.38 -34.82
CA ASN A 135 -9.61 -55.35 -35.78
C ASN A 135 -10.92 -55.89 -35.22
N LYS A 136 -10.95 -56.31 -33.94
CA LYS A 136 -12.17 -56.74 -33.28
C LYS A 136 -13.11 -55.53 -33.13
N PRO A 137 -14.37 -55.62 -33.60
CA PRO A 137 -15.32 -54.53 -33.42
C PRO A 137 -15.57 -54.30 -31.94
N VAL A 138 -15.60 -53.03 -31.53
CA VAL A 138 -16.10 -52.65 -30.20
C VAL A 138 -17.62 -52.86 -30.16
N SER A 139 -18.17 -53.25 -29.01
CA SER A 139 -19.62 -53.38 -28.87
C SER A 139 -20.29 -52.01 -29.05
N THR A 140 -21.54 -51.99 -29.53
CA THR A 140 -22.32 -50.75 -29.65
C THR A 140 -22.41 -50.01 -28.31
N ALA A 141 -22.61 -50.73 -27.20
CA ALA A 141 -22.65 -50.14 -25.86
C ALA A 141 -21.32 -49.47 -25.47
N THR A 142 -20.19 -50.08 -25.83
CA THR A 142 -18.86 -49.50 -25.60
C THR A 142 -18.66 -48.25 -26.44
N GLN A 143 -19.05 -48.28 -27.73
CA GLN A 143 -18.93 -47.11 -28.61
C GLN A 143 -19.79 -45.95 -28.09
N THR A 144 -21.05 -46.19 -27.73
CA THR A 144 -21.92 -45.15 -27.16
C THR A 144 -21.35 -44.56 -25.87
N ALA A 145 -20.75 -45.38 -25.00
CA ALA A 145 -20.12 -44.89 -23.77
C ALA A 145 -18.84 -44.06 -24.05
N LEU A 146 -18.09 -44.40 -25.11
CA LEU A 146 -16.92 -43.64 -25.55
C LEU A 146 -17.33 -42.30 -26.18
N ASP A 147 -18.40 -42.28 -26.97
CA ASP A 147 -18.90 -41.06 -27.64
C ASP A 147 -19.38 -39.98 -26.64
N LEU A 148 -19.68 -40.36 -25.39
CA LEU A 148 -20.05 -39.43 -24.32
C LEU A 148 -18.84 -38.80 -23.59
N LYS A 149 -17.62 -39.28 -23.83
CA LYS A 149 -16.42 -38.73 -23.21
C LYS A 149 -15.91 -37.53 -24.01
N ALA A 150 -15.47 -36.49 -23.32
CA ALA A 150 -14.82 -35.35 -23.96
C ALA A 150 -13.48 -35.77 -24.57
N ASN A 151 -13.11 -35.18 -25.72
CA ASN A 151 -11.83 -35.42 -26.35
C ASN A 151 -10.67 -34.96 -25.44
N LEU A 152 -9.57 -35.73 -25.43
CA LEU A 152 -8.38 -35.38 -24.66
C LEU A 152 -7.72 -34.08 -25.18
N ALA A 153 -7.70 -33.90 -26.50
CA ALA A 153 -7.19 -32.70 -27.14
C ALA A 153 -8.36 -31.82 -27.60
N SER A 154 -8.34 -30.56 -27.19
CA SER A 154 -9.31 -29.53 -27.60
C SER A 154 -10.78 -29.94 -27.46
N PRO A 155 -11.24 -30.37 -26.26
CA PRO A 155 -12.65 -30.65 -26.04
C PRO A 155 -13.48 -29.38 -26.27
N ILE A 156 -14.64 -29.55 -26.92
CA ILE A 156 -15.66 -28.51 -27.03
C ILE A 156 -16.72 -28.80 -25.97
N PHE A 157 -16.98 -27.82 -25.11
CA PHE A 157 -18.04 -27.90 -24.10
C PHE A 157 -19.20 -26.98 -24.53
N SER A 158 -20.43 -27.50 -24.55
CA SER A 158 -21.64 -26.77 -24.97
C SER A 158 -22.52 -26.31 -23.80
N GLY A 159 -22.06 -26.46 -22.55
CA GLY A 159 -22.78 -26.06 -21.34
C GLY A 159 -21.95 -25.16 -20.41
N THR A 160 -22.52 -24.78 -19.27
CA THR A 160 -21.81 -24.00 -18.24
C THR A 160 -20.67 -24.83 -17.66
N ILE A 161 -19.44 -24.35 -17.81
CA ILE A 161 -18.26 -24.93 -17.16
C ILE A 161 -18.22 -24.40 -15.72
N THR A 162 -18.52 -25.26 -14.74
CA THR A 162 -18.33 -24.93 -13.33
C THR A 162 -16.90 -25.19 -12.92
N ILE A 163 -16.20 -24.16 -12.45
CA ILE A 163 -14.83 -24.26 -11.97
C ILE A 163 -14.87 -24.38 -10.44
N PRO A 164 -14.38 -25.49 -9.85
CA PRO A 164 -14.36 -25.67 -8.40
C PRO A 164 -13.58 -24.55 -7.69
N SER A 165 -13.98 -24.24 -6.46
CA SER A 165 -13.24 -23.30 -5.61
C SER A 165 -11.79 -23.75 -5.43
N GLY A 166 -10.83 -22.84 -5.63
CA GLY A 166 -9.40 -23.11 -5.50
C GLY A 166 -8.67 -23.48 -6.79
N VAL A 167 -9.36 -23.55 -7.93
CA VAL A 167 -8.71 -23.69 -9.24
C VAL A 167 -8.29 -22.32 -9.77
N SER A 168 -6.98 -22.11 -9.90
CA SER A 168 -6.42 -20.92 -10.55
C SER A 168 -6.41 -21.10 -12.07
N ILE A 169 -7.17 -20.27 -12.78
CA ILE A 169 -7.06 -20.14 -14.24
C ILE A 169 -5.89 -19.21 -14.52
N LEU A 170 -4.80 -19.73 -15.07
CA LEU A 170 -3.68 -18.90 -15.50
C LEU A 170 -4.10 -18.07 -16.72
N SER A 171 -3.60 -16.84 -16.82
CA SER A 171 -4.03 -15.80 -17.78
C SER A 171 -3.98 -16.18 -19.26
N ASN A 172 -3.38 -17.32 -19.61
CA ASN A 172 -3.17 -17.78 -20.98
C ASN A 172 -4.06 -18.99 -21.34
N SER A 173 -4.90 -19.48 -20.41
CA SER A 173 -5.65 -20.74 -20.55
C SER A 173 -7.10 -20.56 -21.01
N VAL A 174 -7.58 -19.31 -21.13
CA VAL A 174 -8.93 -18.99 -21.61
C VAL A 174 -8.84 -17.95 -22.71
N ALA A 175 -9.16 -18.36 -23.94
CA ALA A 175 -9.37 -17.43 -25.04
C ALA A 175 -10.71 -16.72 -24.81
N VAL A 176 -10.65 -15.51 -24.24
CA VAL A 176 -11.81 -14.61 -24.14
C VAL A 176 -12.14 -14.03 -25.52
N THR A 177 -13.41 -13.83 -25.81
CA THR A 177 -13.81 -13.19 -27.08
C THR A 177 -13.31 -11.75 -27.11
N SER A 178 -13.10 -11.17 -28.31
CA SER A 178 -12.64 -9.78 -28.45
C SER A 178 -13.56 -8.77 -27.73
N GLU A 179 -14.84 -9.10 -27.58
CA GLU A 179 -15.84 -8.28 -26.88
C GLU A 179 -15.63 -8.30 -25.35
N GLN A 180 -15.35 -9.46 -24.76
CA GLN A 180 -15.04 -9.58 -23.33
C GLN A 180 -13.71 -8.89 -22.99
N LEU A 181 -12.71 -9.00 -23.86
CA LEU A 181 -11.44 -8.30 -23.71
C LEU A 181 -11.61 -6.77 -23.82
N ALA A 182 -12.49 -6.31 -24.71
CA ALA A 182 -12.83 -4.90 -24.85
C ALA A 182 -13.54 -4.36 -23.60
N PHE A 183 -14.46 -5.12 -23.01
CA PHE A 183 -15.16 -4.74 -21.78
C PHE A 183 -14.18 -4.55 -20.60
N VAL A 184 -13.30 -5.54 -20.35
CA VAL A 184 -12.32 -5.48 -19.25
C VAL A 184 -11.30 -4.37 -19.48
N SER A 185 -10.82 -4.19 -20.71
CA SER A 185 -9.89 -3.11 -21.08
C SER A 185 -10.53 -1.73 -20.92
N GLY A 186 -11.79 -1.58 -21.33
CA GLY A 186 -12.56 -0.35 -21.16
C GLY A 186 -12.80 -0.01 -19.68
N ALA A 187 -13.22 -0.99 -18.88
CA ALA A 187 -13.41 -0.81 -17.44
C ALA A 187 -12.10 -0.41 -16.73
N THR A 188 -11.01 -1.11 -17.02
CA THR A 188 -9.69 -0.82 -16.43
C THR A 188 -9.21 0.58 -16.82
N ARG A 189 -9.36 0.97 -18.09
CA ARG A 189 -9.01 2.31 -18.58
C ARG A 189 -9.84 3.40 -17.91
N ASN A 190 -11.15 3.21 -17.80
CA ASN A 190 -12.04 4.19 -17.17
C ASN A 190 -11.71 4.38 -15.68
N ILE A 191 -11.46 3.28 -14.96
CA ILE A 191 -11.02 3.34 -13.56
C ILE A 191 -9.68 4.08 -13.45
N GLN A 192 -8.72 3.79 -14.34
CA GLN A 192 -7.42 4.47 -14.36
C GLN A 192 -7.56 5.97 -14.67
N THR A 193 -8.43 6.35 -15.61
CA THR A 193 -8.71 7.75 -15.93
C THR A 193 -9.35 8.46 -14.75
N GLN A 194 -10.38 7.89 -14.13
CA GLN A 194 -11.03 8.45 -12.94
C GLN A 194 -10.06 8.59 -11.77
N LEU A 195 -9.18 7.61 -11.54
CA LEU A 195 -8.16 7.69 -10.49
C LEU A 195 -7.13 8.78 -10.78
N THR A 196 -6.75 8.95 -12.05
CA THR A 196 -5.86 10.03 -12.48
C THR A 196 -6.51 11.40 -12.29
N GLU A 197 -7.79 11.53 -12.65
CA GLU A 197 -8.56 12.76 -12.44
C GLU A 197 -8.76 13.07 -10.96
N LEU A 198 -9.11 12.08 -10.15
CA LEU A 198 -9.20 12.22 -8.68
C LEU A 198 -7.86 12.63 -8.07
N SER A 199 -6.76 12.04 -8.51
CA SER A 199 -5.42 12.41 -8.08
C SER A 199 -5.08 13.86 -8.46
N ASN A 200 -5.32 14.24 -9.72
CA ASN A 200 -5.00 15.58 -10.20
C ASN A 200 -5.91 16.67 -9.59
N ASN A 201 -7.13 16.33 -9.16
CA ASN A 201 -8.09 17.28 -8.64
C ASN A 201 -8.16 17.33 -7.09
N LYS A 202 -7.73 16.27 -6.39
CA LYS A 202 -7.64 16.25 -4.91
C LYS A 202 -6.24 16.47 -4.35
N VAL A 203 -5.17 16.20 -5.11
CA VAL A 203 -3.78 16.32 -4.62
C VAL A 203 -3.22 17.70 -4.93
N ASN A 204 -3.92 18.73 -4.48
CA ASN A 204 -3.26 19.97 -4.13
C ASN A 204 -3.22 20.07 -2.61
N SER A 205 -2.57 19.10 -1.97
CA SER A 205 -2.43 19.05 -0.51
C SER A 205 -1.50 20.13 0.03
N ALA A 206 -0.67 20.72 -0.84
CA ALA A 206 0.24 21.79 -0.48
C ALA A 206 -0.39 23.18 -0.64
N ASN A 207 -1.31 23.39 -1.58
CA ASN A 207 -1.89 24.71 -1.85
C ASN A 207 -3.29 24.64 -2.52
N PRO A 208 -4.29 24.02 -1.87
CA PRO A 208 -5.59 23.76 -2.49
C PRO A 208 -6.20 25.05 -3.06
N SER A 209 -6.58 25.02 -4.34
CA SER A 209 -7.31 26.12 -4.97
C SER A 209 -8.80 25.91 -4.74
N PHE A 210 -9.42 26.84 -4.03
CA PHE A 210 -10.87 26.84 -3.81
C PHE A 210 -11.51 27.87 -4.72
N THR A 211 -12.40 27.42 -5.61
CA THR A 211 -13.24 28.32 -6.41
C THR A 211 -14.58 28.52 -5.68
N GLY A 212 -14.76 29.68 -5.04
CA GLY A 212 -15.97 30.04 -4.31
C GLY A 212 -15.75 30.35 -2.82
N THR A 213 -16.85 30.57 -2.09
CA THR A 213 -16.79 30.88 -0.65
C THR A 213 -16.42 29.63 0.15
N VAL A 214 -15.25 29.65 0.79
CA VAL A 214 -14.84 28.62 1.75
C VAL A 214 -15.41 28.97 3.11
N THR A 215 -16.35 28.15 3.61
CA THR A 215 -16.81 28.25 5.00
C THR A 215 -15.86 27.47 5.88
N LEU A 216 -15.16 28.18 6.76
CA LEU A 216 -14.22 27.61 7.70
C LEU A 216 -14.87 27.38 9.07
N PRO A 217 -14.55 26.30 9.80
CA PRO A 217 -14.97 26.12 11.18
C PRO A 217 -14.48 27.26 12.08
N SER A 218 -15.21 27.56 13.15
CA SER A 218 -14.79 28.55 14.14
C SER A 218 -13.40 28.25 14.69
N ASN A 219 -12.58 29.29 14.86
CA ASN A 219 -11.22 29.23 15.40
C ASN A 219 -10.23 28.35 14.63
N CYS A 220 -10.51 27.99 13.36
CA CYS A 220 -9.57 27.17 12.60
C CYS A 220 -8.33 27.96 12.13
N ILE A 221 -8.41 29.29 12.03
CA ILE A 221 -7.26 30.15 11.73
C ILE A 221 -6.61 30.56 13.07
N ASN A 222 -5.31 30.28 13.21
CA ASN A 222 -4.51 30.59 14.40
C ASN A 222 -3.18 31.21 13.95
N SER A 223 -2.30 31.57 14.89
CA SER A 223 -1.03 32.25 14.57
C SER A 223 -0.08 31.45 13.67
N ASN A 224 -0.21 30.11 13.56
CA ASN A 224 0.59 29.32 12.62
C ASN A 224 0.09 29.44 11.17
N HIS A 225 -1.17 29.86 10.99
CA HIS A 225 -1.78 30.07 9.67
C HIS A 225 -1.56 31.50 9.15
N ILE A 226 -1.13 32.43 10.01
CA ILE A 226 -0.89 33.84 9.66
C ILE A 226 0.61 34.11 9.76
N ILE A 227 1.26 34.32 8.63
CA ILE A 227 2.68 34.67 8.59
C ILE A 227 2.85 36.13 9.05
N ASN A 228 3.89 36.42 9.83
CA ASN A 228 4.12 37.78 10.33
C ASN A 228 4.28 38.77 9.18
N GLY A 229 3.49 39.85 9.19
CA GLY A 229 3.47 40.87 8.14
C GLY A 229 2.78 40.47 6.84
N SER A 230 2.17 39.27 6.76
CA SER A 230 1.49 38.83 5.53
C SER A 230 0.11 39.43 5.33
N ILE A 231 -0.47 40.05 6.35
CA ILE A 231 -1.75 40.76 6.24
C ILE A 231 -1.45 42.19 5.84
N LEU A 232 -1.72 42.51 4.58
CA LEU A 232 -1.55 43.83 4.00
C LEU A 232 -2.83 44.66 4.18
N THR A 233 -2.75 45.96 3.87
CA THR A 233 -3.90 46.86 3.99
C THR A 233 -5.06 46.42 3.09
N GLU A 234 -4.76 45.92 1.88
CA GLU A 234 -5.78 45.41 0.95
C GLU A 234 -6.48 44.13 1.41
N ASP A 235 -5.87 43.35 2.31
CA ASP A 235 -6.48 42.14 2.89
C ASP A 235 -7.56 42.49 3.93
N ILE A 236 -7.51 43.72 4.46
CA ILE A 236 -8.46 44.23 5.45
C ILE A 236 -9.40 45.21 4.75
N CYS A 237 -10.62 44.76 4.45
CA CYS A 237 -11.63 45.65 3.87
C CYS A 237 -11.92 46.87 4.77
N ASN A 238 -12.36 47.97 4.18
CA ASN A 238 -12.80 49.15 4.93
C ASN A 238 -13.84 48.77 5.98
N ASN A 239 -13.68 49.30 7.20
CA ASN A 239 -14.51 48.98 8.37
C ASN A 239 -14.48 47.51 8.83
N ALA A 240 -13.53 46.70 8.36
CA ALA A 240 -13.42 45.31 8.79
C ALA A 240 -13.04 45.20 10.28
N ILE A 241 -12.24 46.13 10.81
CA ILE A 241 -11.92 46.22 12.24
C ILE A 241 -12.80 47.31 12.86
N THR A 242 -13.85 46.89 13.56
CA THR A 242 -14.78 47.77 14.29
C THR A 242 -14.38 47.87 15.76
N ASN A 243 -14.97 48.81 16.51
CA ASN A 243 -14.71 48.96 17.95
C ASN A 243 -14.92 47.63 18.72
N ASP A 244 -15.95 46.86 18.40
CA ASP A 244 -16.23 45.56 19.03
C ASP A 244 -15.14 44.49 18.77
N LYS A 245 -14.34 44.65 17.72
CA LYS A 245 -13.22 43.75 17.37
C LYS A 245 -11.91 44.18 18.02
N ILE A 246 -11.85 45.37 18.61
CA ILE A 246 -10.70 45.87 19.35
C ILE A 246 -11.01 45.66 20.84
N ALA A 247 -10.31 44.73 21.47
CA ALA A 247 -10.49 44.50 22.91
C ALA A 247 -10.14 45.75 23.73
N ALA A 248 -10.74 45.89 24.92
CA ALA A 248 -10.38 46.96 25.85
C ALA A 248 -8.86 46.92 26.13
N ASN A 249 -8.21 48.09 26.05
CA ASN A 249 -6.76 48.25 26.20
C ASN A 249 -5.89 47.54 25.13
N ALA A 250 -6.47 47.09 24.01
CA ALA A 250 -5.67 46.48 22.93
C ALA A 250 -4.71 47.49 22.27
N VAL A 251 -5.09 48.77 22.21
CA VAL A 251 -4.25 49.87 21.73
C VAL A 251 -3.71 50.63 22.93
N THR A 252 -2.51 50.26 23.38
CA THR A 252 -1.77 50.94 24.45
C THR A 252 -0.91 52.08 23.88
N ASN A 253 -0.35 52.93 24.76
CA ASN A 253 0.58 53.98 24.35
C ASN A 253 1.78 53.45 23.53
N THR A 254 2.31 52.27 23.85
CA THR A 254 3.40 51.64 23.08
C THR A 254 2.97 51.09 21.71
N ARG A 255 1.66 51.10 21.40
CA ARG A 255 1.10 50.71 20.09
C ARG A 255 0.75 51.93 19.23
N ILE A 256 0.91 53.13 19.78
CA ILE A 256 0.74 54.40 19.08
C ILE A 256 2.13 55.04 18.99
N ASP A 257 2.66 55.14 17.78
CA ASP A 257 3.96 55.78 17.58
C ASP A 257 3.93 57.27 17.97
N ASP A 258 5.08 57.82 18.36
CA ASP A 258 5.21 59.23 18.70
C ASP A 258 4.79 60.12 17.53
N GLY A 259 3.90 61.08 17.79
CA GLY A 259 3.31 61.96 16.77
C GLY A 259 2.25 61.31 15.89
N ALA A 260 1.90 60.03 16.10
CA ALA A 260 0.82 59.39 15.34
C ALA A 260 -0.53 60.06 15.56
N VAL A 261 -0.80 60.64 16.74
CA VAL A 261 -1.99 61.47 17.00
C VAL A 261 -1.65 62.93 16.73
N THR A 262 -1.95 63.41 15.53
CA THR A 262 -1.76 64.81 15.11
C THR A 262 -2.98 65.66 15.47
N HIS A 263 -2.82 66.98 15.48
CA HIS A 263 -3.94 67.91 15.71
C HIS A 263 -5.11 67.72 14.73
N THR A 264 -4.87 67.22 13.51
CA THR A 264 -5.92 66.89 12.53
C THR A 264 -6.71 65.63 12.86
N LYS A 265 -6.17 64.73 13.70
CA LYS A 265 -6.85 63.51 14.17
C LYS A 265 -7.66 63.76 15.45
N LEU A 266 -7.48 64.93 16.07
CA LEU A 266 -8.25 65.40 17.21
C LEU A 266 -9.39 66.28 16.69
N SER A 267 -10.63 65.91 16.98
CA SER A 267 -11.76 66.80 16.66
C SER A 267 -11.73 68.02 17.55
N SER A 268 -12.41 69.10 17.14
CA SER A 268 -12.66 70.24 18.02
C SER A 268 -13.23 69.79 19.35
N ASP A 269 -12.76 70.40 20.43
CA ASP A 269 -13.22 70.19 21.81
C ASP A 269 -13.08 68.75 22.36
N CYS A 270 -12.37 67.85 21.68
CA CYS A 270 -12.17 66.47 22.18
C CYS A 270 -11.25 66.39 23.40
N ILE A 271 -10.41 67.39 23.60
CA ILE A 271 -9.60 67.55 24.81
C ILE A 271 -10.32 68.54 25.72
N GLN A 272 -10.91 68.01 26.79
CA GLN A 272 -11.60 68.75 27.83
C GLN A 272 -10.75 68.77 29.11
N SER A 273 -11.13 69.60 30.09
CA SER A 273 -10.37 69.75 31.34
C SER A 273 -10.13 68.42 32.05
N HIS A 274 -11.07 67.46 32.00
CA HIS A 274 -10.90 66.15 32.64
C HIS A 274 -9.88 65.23 31.93
N ASN A 275 -9.46 65.56 30.71
CA ASN A 275 -8.39 64.85 29.99
C ASN A 275 -7.00 65.39 30.34
N ILE A 276 -6.95 66.60 30.91
CA ILE A 276 -5.72 67.27 31.30
C ILE A 276 -5.55 67.06 32.81
N VAL A 277 -4.38 66.60 33.21
CA VAL A 277 -4.07 66.45 34.64
C VAL A 277 -3.81 67.84 35.23
N ASP A 278 -4.38 68.12 36.40
CA ASP A 278 -4.19 69.41 37.06
C ASP A 278 -2.70 69.74 37.28
N GLY A 279 -2.32 70.97 36.94
CA GLY A 279 -0.95 71.46 37.09
C GLY A 279 0.04 71.01 36.01
N THR A 280 -0.36 70.21 35.02
CA THR A 280 0.56 69.79 33.95
C THR A 280 0.75 70.83 32.85
N ILE A 281 -0.17 71.80 32.71
CA ILE A 281 0.01 72.94 31.82
C ILE A 281 0.76 74.03 32.59
N LEU A 282 2.04 74.15 32.28
CA LEU A 282 2.96 75.12 32.85
C LEU A 282 2.96 76.41 32.05
N LEU A 283 3.49 77.50 32.63
CA LEU A 283 3.65 78.79 31.94
C LEU A 283 4.39 78.67 30.60
N GLN A 284 5.37 77.77 30.51
CA GLN A 284 6.16 77.51 29.31
C GLN A 284 5.39 76.84 28.18
N ASP A 285 4.25 76.21 28.47
CA ASP A 285 3.39 75.56 27.47
C ASP A 285 2.47 76.58 26.78
N LEU A 286 2.33 77.78 27.36
CA LEU A 286 1.57 78.88 26.79
C LEU A 286 2.40 79.63 25.74
N SER A 287 1.72 80.32 24.82
CA SER A 287 2.40 81.16 23.83
C SER A 287 3.19 82.29 24.49
N SER A 288 4.31 82.68 23.88
CA SER A 288 5.16 83.78 24.36
C SER A 288 4.39 85.10 24.52
N SER A 289 3.41 85.35 23.64
CA SER A 289 2.52 86.51 23.72
C SER A 289 1.66 86.46 24.99
N LEU A 290 1.08 85.30 25.30
CA LEU A 290 0.26 85.14 26.51
C LEU A 290 1.13 85.22 27.77
N GLN A 291 2.33 84.63 27.76
CA GLN A 291 3.29 84.77 28.86
C GLN A 291 3.62 86.24 29.14
N THR A 292 3.87 87.03 28.09
CA THR A 292 4.14 88.47 28.21
C THR A 292 2.95 89.24 28.79
N ILE A 293 1.74 88.94 28.34
CA ILE A 293 0.51 89.57 28.87
C ILE A 293 0.35 89.25 30.36
N LEU A 294 0.53 87.98 30.74
CA LEU A 294 0.37 87.55 32.12
C LEU A 294 1.44 88.15 33.05
N ASN A 295 2.67 88.27 32.56
CA ASN A 295 3.76 88.92 33.29
C ASN A 295 3.51 90.42 33.47
N ASN A 296 3.04 91.12 32.43
CA ASN A 296 2.70 92.54 32.54
C ASN A 296 1.46 92.80 33.40
N ALA A 297 0.50 91.87 33.45
CA ALA A 297 -0.67 91.98 34.32
C ALA A 297 -0.31 91.91 35.81
N LYS A 298 0.84 91.31 36.17
CA LYS A 298 1.33 91.22 37.55
C LYS A 298 2.16 92.44 38.01
N ARG A 299 2.51 93.34 37.10
CA ARG A 299 3.36 94.50 37.41
C ARG A 299 2.60 95.53 38.27
N PRO A 300 3.20 96.06 39.34
CA PRO A 300 2.58 97.11 40.15
C PRO A 300 2.35 98.38 39.34
N LYS A 301 1.19 99.01 39.54
CA LYS A 301 0.86 100.30 38.92
C LYS A 301 0.81 101.36 40.01
N ALA A 302 1.43 102.50 39.77
CA ALA A 302 1.44 103.61 40.71
C ALA A 302 1.08 104.91 40.01
N ASN A 303 0.24 105.73 40.63
CA ASN A 303 0.09 107.13 40.28
C ASN A 303 0.96 107.97 41.22
N LEU A 304 2.08 108.47 40.72
CA LEU A 304 2.92 109.39 41.46
C LEU A 304 2.37 110.81 41.34
N ILE A 305 2.11 111.39 42.50
CA ILE A 305 1.50 112.69 42.69
C ILE A 305 2.56 113.60 43.31
N ILE A 306 3.06 114.55 42.53
CA ILE A 306 4.11 115.47 42.94
C ILE A 306 3.49 116.85 43.19
N HIS A 307 3.60 117.35 44.41
CA HIS A 307 3.05 118.64 44.79
C HIS A 307 4.17 119.69 44.90
N ASN A 308 4.00 120.82 44.19
CA ASN A 308 4.76 122.02 44.49
C ASN A 308 3.97 122.80 45.56
N SER A 309 4.55 122.99 46.75
CA SER A 309 3.86 123.65 47.86
C SER A 309 3.27 124.99 47.44
N ALA A 310 2.11 125.35 48.02
CA ALA A 310 1.53 126.68 47.86
C ALA A 310 2.39 127.78 48.53
N THR A 311 3.29 127.38 49.43
CA THR A 311 4.27 128.26 50.08
C THR A 311 5.58 128.38 49.29
N SER A 312 5.78 127.56 48.25
CA SER A 312 6.89 127.74 47.33
C SER A 312 6.82 129.09 46.63
N THR A 313 7.98 129.64 46.28
CA THR A 313 8.06 130.93 45.59
C THR A 313 8.50 130.79 44.14
N THR A 314 8.72 129.57 43.67
CA THR A 314 9.16 129.28 42.30
C THR A 314 8.55 127.98 41.77
N THR A 315 8.63 127.83 40.46
CA THR A 315 8.18 126.66 39.71
C THR A 315 9.21 125.53 39.84
N LEU A 316 8.77 124.29 40.00
CA LEU A 316 9.66 123.12 40.10
C LEU A 316 9.85 122.46 38.73
N GLY A 317 11.10 122.36 38.26
CA GLY A 317 11.48 121.38 37.25
C GLY A 317 11.75 120.04 37.93
N TYR A 318 11.43 118.92 37.30
CA TYR A 318 11.77 117.60 37.84
C TYR A 318 11.99 116.58 36.74
N SER A 319 12.71 115.52 37.06
CA SER A 319 12.85 114.32 36.25
C SER A 319 12.67 113.08 37.12
N ILE A 320 12.34 111.94 36.50
CA ILE A 320 12.09 110.69 37.20
C ILE A 320 12.98 109.62 36.60
N GLU A 321 13.72 108.96 37.48
CA GLU A 321 14.48 107.77 37.17
C GLU A 321 13.87 106.59 37.92
N LEU A 322 13.73 105.46 37.22
CA LEU A 322 13.30 104.21 37.83
C LEU A 322 14.48 103.26 37.85
N TYR A 323 14.75 102.63 38.99
CA TYR A 323 15.79 101.62 39.10
C TYR A 323 15.19 100.30 39.56
N ASP A 324 15.53 99.23 38.85
CA ASP A 324 15.25 97.87 39.26
C ASP A 324 16.57 97.15 39.53
N ASP A 325 16.73 96.68 40.77
CA ASP A 325 17.97 96.07 41.28
C ASP A 325 19.24 96.88 40.93
N GLY A 326 19.17 98.20 41.08
CA GLY A 326 20.26 99.14 40.80
C GLY A 326 20.50 99.47 39.32
N THR A 327 19.75 98.87 38.39
CA THR A 327 19.83 99.17 36.95
C THR A 327 18.79 100.23 36.58
N LEU A 328 19.23 101.31 35.91
CA LEU A 328 18.34 102.34 35.39
C LEU A 328 17.42 101.75 34.31
N ILE A 329 16.12 101.94 34.50
CA ILE A 329 15.10 101.60 33.53
C ILE A 329 14.81 102.84 32.71
N PRO A 330 14.86 102.74 31.36
CA PRO A 330 14.43 103.83 30.50
C PRO A 330 12.96 104.18 30.78
N TYR A 331 12.74 105.28 31.49
CA TYR A 331 11.44 105.84 31.77
C TYR A 331 11.46 107.31 31.34
N PHE A 332 10.83 107.60 30.21
CA PHE A 332 10.85 108.94 29.62
C PHE A 332 9.59 109.70 30.01
N ILE A 333 9.75 110.75 30.80
CA ILE A 333 8.74 111.79 30.96
C ILE A 333 9.34 113.09 30.43
N THR A 334 8.66 113.69 29.46
CA THR A 334 8.90 115.09 29.10
C THR A 334 8.32 115.96 30.20
N ALA A 335 9.17 116.36 31.15
CA ALA A 335 8.76 117.18 32.27
C ALA A 335 8.22 118.53 31.77
N GLN A 336 7.01 118.87 32.21
CA GLN A 336 6.56 120.25 32.23
C GLN A 336 6.87 120.81 33.64
N PRO A 337 7.26 122.08 33.77
CA PRO A 337 7.47 122.67 35.10
C PRO A 337 6.18 122.69 35.94
N ILE A 338 6.26 122.38 37.23
CA ILE A 338 5.12 122.43 38.18
C ILE A 338 5.03 123.84 38.77
N GLY A 339 4.00 124.59 38.40
CA GLY A 339 3.73 125.91 38.99
C GLY A 339 3.46 125.84 40.49
N ILE A 340 3.61 126.98 41.18
CA ILE A 340 3.38 127.10 42.63
C ILE A 340 1.96 126.64 43.00
N GLY A 341 1.83 125.80 44.03
CA GLY A 341 0.55 125.26 44.50
C GLY A 341 -0.11 124.25 43.57
N LEU A 342 0.56 123.81 42.50
CA LEU A 342 0.03 122.84 41.54
C LEU A 342 0.56 121.42 41.82
N THR A 343 -0.04 120.46 41.14
CA THR A 343 0.25 119.04 41.31
C THR A 343 0.31 118.34 39.96
N HIS A 344 1.29 117.47 39.77
CA HIS A 344 1.38 116.58 38.61
C HIS A 344 1.04 115.15 39.01
N ASN A 345 0.32 114.45 38.13
CA ASN A 345 -0.05 113.04 38.27
C ASN A 345 0.65 112.23 37.17
N ILE A 346 1.32 111.17 37.56
CA ILE A 346 2.21 110.40 36.69
C ILE A 346 1.91 108.92 36.89
N PHE A 347 1.29 108.31 35.88
CA PHE A 347 0.99 106.88 35.90
C PHE A 347 2.22 106.06 35.48
N MET A 348 2.70 105.24 36.41
CA MET A 348 3.86 104.37 36.25
C MET A 348 3.42 102.91 36.26
N ASN A 349 4.06 102.11 35.42
CA ASN A 349 3.97 100.65 35.47
C ASN A 349 5.32 100.11 35.92
N LEU A 350 5.44 99.82 37.22
CA LEU A 350 6.69 99.42 37.83
C LEU A 350 7.01 97.97 37.49
N PRO A 351 8.28 97.60 37.25
CA PRO A 351 8.67 96.20 37.12
C PRO A 351 8.27 95.35 38.32
N ASN A 352 8.44 95.88 39.53
CA ASN A 352 8.11 95.23 40.80
C ASN A 352 7.94 96.28 41.92
N ILE A 353 7.53 95.84 43.12
CA ILE A 353 7.26 96.75 44.25
C ILE A 353 8.55 97.37 44.82
N THR A 354 9.68 96.69 44.63
CA THR A 354 11.01 97.11 45.08
C THR A 354 11.68 98.09 44.11
N THR A 355 11.02 98.44 43.00
CA THR A 355 11.56 99.42 42.05
C THR A 355 11.74 100.76 42.77
N LEU A 356 12.96 101.26 42.77
CA LEU A 356 13.28 102.57 43.32
C LEU A 356 12.80 103.65 42.36
N ILE A 357 12.00 104.57 42.88
CA ILE A 357 11.54 105.75 42.17
C ILE A 357 12.35 106.92 42.70
N ARG A 358 13.16 107.51 41.84
CA ARG A 358 13.99 108.67 42.16
C ARG A 358 13.43 109.89 41.44
N VAL A 359 12.92 110.84 42.20
CA VAL A 359 12.44 112.12 41.69
C VAL A 359 13.53 113.14 41.93
N ILE A 360 14.14 113.61 40.84
CA ILE A 360 15.22 114.60 40.86
C ILE A 360 14.59 115.94 40.52
N VAL A 361 14.75 116.92 41.39
CA VAL A 361 14.21 118.26 41.18
C VAL A 361 15.31 119.13 40.58
N ASP A 362 15.01 119.85 39.49
CA ASP A 362 15.95 120.73 38.80
C ASP A 362 16.17 122.00 39.65
N THR A 363 17.42 122.22 40.06
CA THR A 363 17.81 123.26 41.02
C THR A 363 18.51 124.46 40.40
N ASP A 364 18.39 124.67 39.09
CA ASP A 364 18.86 125.89 38.44
C ASP A 364 18.26 127.14 39.14
N ASN A 365 19.05 127.68 40.09
CA ASN A 365 18.74 128.80 41.00
C ASN A 365 17.61 128.57 42.04
N THR A 366 17.26 127.33 42.39
CA THR A 366 16.20 127.02 43.35
C THR A 366 16.71 126.09 44.46
N GLN A 367 16.51 126.45 45.74
CA GLN A 367 16.79 125.56 46.88
C GLN A 367 15.50 124.89 47.35
N ILE A 368 15.55 123.56 47.52
CA ILE A 368 14.47 122.78 48.16
C ILE A 368 14.59 122.94 49.67
N THR A 369 13.66 123.69 50.25
CA THR A 369 13.65 124.01 51.68
C THR A 369 12.91 122.97 52.51
N ASP A 370 11.97 122.25 51.91
CA ASP A 370 11.29 121.10 52.52
C ASP A 370 10.95 120.05 51.47
N ASN A 371 10.97 118.79 51.87
CA ASN A 371 10.58 117.66 51.03
C ASN A 371 10.02 116.52 51.90
N ALA A 372 9.00 115.85 51.40
CA ALA A 372 8.42 114.71 52.11
C ALA A 372 7.80 113.70 51.16
N VAL A 373 7.92 112.42 51.52
CA VAL A 373 6.96 111.40 51.10
C VAL A 373 5.76 111.49 52.03
N ILE A 374 4.61 111.90 51.48
CA ILE A 374 3.38 112.17 52.23
C ILE A 374 2.61 110.87 52.46
N SER A 375 2.48 110.02 51.43
CA SER A 375 1.78 108.73 51.54
C SER A 375 2.12 107.76 50.40
N GLY A 376 1.88 106.47 50.66
CA GLY A 376 1.89 105.39 49.67
C GLY A 376 3.27 104.96 49.17
N ALA A 377 4.32 105.47 49.79
CA ALA A 377 5.68 105.05 49.53
C ALA A 377 6.54 105.14 50.79
N THR A 378 7.58 104.32 50.83
CA THR A 378 8.61 104.35 51.85
C THR A 378 9.84 105.06 51.28
N GLN A 379 10.24 106.16 51.92
CA GLN A 379 11.45 106.87 51.55
C GLN A 379 12.69 106.00 51.78
N VAL A 380 13.57 105.95 50.79
CA VAL A 380 14.84 105.22 50.84
C VAL A 380 15.99 106.22 50.87
N GLY A 381 16.60 106.37 52.05
CA GLY A 381 17.68 107.33 52.29
C GLY A 381 17.20 108.76 52.55
N THR A 382 18.15 109.68 52.69
CA THR A 382 17.86 111.11 52.86
C THR A 382 17.78 111.80 51.50
N PHE A 383 17.06 112.93 51.43
CA PHE A 383 17.16 113.82 50.27
C PHE A 383 18.62 114.24 50.08
N PHE A 384 19.17 113.97 48.90
CA PHE A 384 20.56 114.22 48.57
C PHE A 384 20.71 114.43 47.07
N ASP A 385 21.57 115.37 46.67
CA ASP A 385 21.80 115.70 45.26
C ASP A 385 20.48 115.96 44.51
N ASP A 386 19.66 116.81 45.14
CA ASP A 386 18.34 117.24 44.67
C ASP A 386 17.34 116.13 44.36
N ALA A 387 17.58 114.93 44.89
CA ALA A 387 16.78 113.75 44.62
C ALA A 387 16.10 113.18 45.87
N LEU A 388 14.79 112.93 45.75
CA LEU A 388 14.01 112.14 46.69
C LEU A 388 13.83 110.73 46.12
N THR A 389 14.28 109.71 46.86
CA THR A 389 14.20 108.31 46.45
C THR A 389 13.25 107.53 47.36
N PHE A 390 12.38 106.72 46.79
CA PHE A 390 11.40 105.93 47.54
C PHE A 390 10.98 104.67 46.79
N THR A 391 10.40 103.71 47.50
CA THR A 391 9.74 102.52 46.92
C THR A 391 8.24 102.59 47.14
N LEU A 392 7.46 102.02 46.22
CA LEU A 392 6.02 101.88 46.40
C LEU A 392 5.74 100.97 47.60
N ASP A 393 4.80 101.35 48.46
CA ASP A 393 4.37 100.48 49.55
C ASP A 393 3.44 99.37 49.03
N GLU A 394 3.53 98.17 49.61
CA GLU A 394 2.69 97.04 49.20
C GLU A 394 1.19 97.40 49.32
N GLY A 395 0.44 97.19 48.24
CA GLY A 395 -0.99 97.50 48.18
C GLY A 395 -1.34 98.99 47.96
N SER A 396 -0.34 99.86 47.78
CA SER A 396 -0.58 101.26 47.42
C SER A 396 -0.66 101.44 45.91
N ASP A 397 -1.62 102.26 45.46
CA ASP A 397 -1.79 102.63 44.04
C ASP A 397 -1.43 104.10 43.78
N ASN A 398 -1.28 104.91 44.82
CA ASN A 398 -0.94 106.33 44.72
C ASN A 398 0.26 106.60 45.62
N ILE A 399 1.23 107.33 45.08
CA ILE A 399 2.36 107.84 45.84
C ILE A 399 2.21 109.35 45.88
N GLN A 400 2.21 109.95 47.06
CA GLN A 400 2.18 111.40 47.21
C GLN A 400 3.50 111.88 47.77
N ILE A 401 4.12 112.80 47.06
CA ILE A 401 5.30 113.52 47.53
C ILE A 401 5.07 115.03 47.41
N GLY A 402 5.76 115.79 48.25
CA GLY A 402 5.71 117.24 48.26
C GLY A 402 7.10 117.85 48.32
N PHE A 403 7.25 118.99 47.69
CA PHE A 403 8.45 119.82 47.73
C PHE A 403 8.07 121.27 48.00
N GLU A 404 8.88 121.95 48.79
CA GLU A 404 8.85 123.40 48.96
C GLU A 404 10.16 123.99 48.45
N ALA A 405 10.04 125.04 47.64
CA ALA A 405 11.17 125.68 46.97
C ALA A 405 11.20 127.19 47.20
N SER A 406 12.39 127.70 47.50
CA SER A 406 12.70 129.13 47.65
C SER A 406 13.90 129.50 46.77
N PRO A 407 14.05 130.77 46.31
CA PRO A 407 15.25 131.21 45.63
C PRO A 407 16.37 131.29 46.67
N ASN A 408 17.60 131.04 46.23
CA ASN A 408 18.80 131.15 47.08
C ASN A 408 18.98 132.55 47.67
#